data_AF-A0A4P2VPK9-F1
#
_entry.id   AF-A0A4P2VPK9-F1
#
_cell.length_a   1.000
_cell.length_b   1.000
_cell.length_c   1.000
_cell.angle_alpha   90.00
_cell.angle_beta   90.00
_cell.angle_gamma   90.00
#
_symmetry.space_group_name_H-M   'P 1'
#
loop_
_entity.id
_entity.type
_entity.pdbx_description
1 polymer ?
#
loop_
_entity_poly.entity_id
_entity_poly.type
_entity_poly.pdbx_seq_one_letter_code
_entity_poly.pdbx_strand_id
1 'polypeptide(L)'
;MEKELPFTNAKSPENMLVQLLFHFSVLMEYQLIDLQANVRAFVEAMSTAIQQMDNLVVQEGRSAQEIFESLFNKSTHNEAATLNTRANSRADDIFAEAAAQANPALLPPAIRDAVEKDAEAKGIDNNSSSNAYDHIWSDISKRMESVCRLEERLRPQVYTMIQSLNFEDIQTQRIEHALGAQKKINEGLMKFLNKGIQNCDLQEVLEFATKLIKDTRASYTMSEERQVFDQVFYEGKKEKVKG
;
A
#
# COMPACT_ATOMS: atom_id res chain seq x y z
N MET A 1 -42.25 -2.10 -14.80
CA MET A 1 -42.72 -0.73 -15.09
C MET A 1 -41.56 0.02 -15.70
N GLU A 2 -41.63 0.30 -17.01
CA GLU A 2 -40.66 1.17 -17.67
C GLU A 2 -40.79 2.57 -17.05
N LYS A 3 -39.71 3.07 -16.44
CA LYS A 3 -39.71 4.41 -15.85
C LYS A 3 -39.71 5.43 -16.99
N GLU A 4 -40.68 6.32 -17.01
CA GLU A 4 -40.78 7.39 -18.02
C GLU A 4 -39.61 8.36 -17.88
N LEU A 5 -38.99 8.73 -19.01
CA LEU A 5 -37.95 9.76 -19.07
C LEU A 5 -38.56 11.14 -18.77
N PRO A 6 -37.80 12.08 -18.18
CA PRO A 6 -38.35 13.35 -17.71
C PRO A 6 -38.86 14.26 -18.83
N PHE A 7 -38.48 13.95 -20.08
CA PHE A 7 -38.77 14.73 -21.27
C PHE A 7 -39.71 14.05 -22.27
N THR A 8 -40.31 12.89 -21.94
CA THR A 8 -41.33 12.25 -22.79
C THR A 8 -42.58 13.12 -22.98
N ASN A 9 -42.81 14.07 -22.07
CA ASN A 9 -43.94 15.02 -22.11
C ASN A 9 -43.58 16.37 -22.74
N ALA A 10 -42.38 16.53 -23.34
CA ALA A 10 -41.96 17.78 -23.94
C ALA A 10 -42.82 18.13 -25.17
N LYS A 11 -43.31 19.37 -25.22
CA LYS A 11 -44.22 19.84 -26.28
C LYS A 11 -43.51 20.38 -27.53
N SER A 12 -42.20 20.64 -27.45
CA SER A 12 -41.40 21.14 -28.57
C SER A 12 -39.97 20.60 -28.52
N PRO A 13 -39.28 20.52 -29.67
CA PRO A 13 -37.89 20.06 -29.75
C PRO A 13 -36.95 20.88 -28.86
N GLU A 14 -37.16 22.19 -28.77
CA GLU A 14 -36.36 23.10 -27.95
C GLU A 14 -36.51 22.78 -26.46
N ASN A 15 -37.75 22.62 -26.00
CA ASN A 15 -38.02 22.31 -24.60
C ASN A 15 -37.44 20.95 -24.22
N MET A 16 -37.47 19.99 -25.15
CA MET A 16 -36.86 18.68 -24.99
C MET A 16 -35.33 18.76 -24.87
N LEU A 17 -34.68 19.52 -25.76
CA LEU A 17 -33.23 19.74 -25.71
C LEU A 17 -32.80 20.45 -24.42
N VAL A 18 -33.56 21.45 -23.98
CA VAL A 18 -33.30 22.15 -22.71
C VAL A 18 -33.42 21.20 -21.53
N GLN A 19 -34.46 20.36 -21.47
CA GLN A 19 -34.59 19.36 -20.42
C GLN A 19 -33.49 18.31 -20.48
N LEU A 20 -33.13 17.81 -21.68
CA LEU A 20 -32.02 16.87 -21.84
C LEU A 20 -30.71 17.46 -21.32
N LEU A 21 -30.40 18.71 -21.71
CA LEU A 21 -29.21 19.42 -21.27
C LEU A 21 -29.19 19.63 -19.77
N PHE A 22 -30.31 20.04 -19.18
CA PHE A 22 -30.43 20.21 -17.74
C PHE A 22 -30.07 18.93 -16.96
N HIS A 23 -30.67 17.80 -17.33
CA HIS A 23 -30.40 16.53 -16.64
C HIS A 23 -28.96 16.05 -16.84
N PHE A 24 -28.40 16.23 -18.04
CA PHE A 24 -26.99 15.94 -18.28
C PHE A 24 -26.05 16.89 -17.54
N SER A 25 -26.38 18.17 -17.39
CA SER A 25 -25.61 19.10 -16.58
C SER A 25 -25.60 18.68 -15.11
N VAL A 26 -26.76 18.31 -14.55
CA VAL A 26 -26.86 17.79 -13.18
C VAL A 26 -26.04 16.50 -13.01
N LEU A 27 -26.14 15.58 -13.96
CA LEU A 27 -25.33 14.34 -13.96
C LEU A 27 -23.83 14.67 -13.97
N MET A 28 -23.38 15.55 -14.86
CA MET A 28 -21.97 15.93 -14.97
C MET A 28 -21.47 16.65 -13.72
N GLU A 29 -22.26 17.54 -13.14
CA GLU A 29 -21.93 18.23 -11.90
C GLU A 29 -21.74 17.23 -10.74
N TYR A 30 -22.65 16.27 -10.60
CA TYR A 30 -22.51 15.21 -9.60
C TYR A 30 -21.22 14.42 -9.81
N GLN A 31 -20.94 13.99 -11.05
CA GLN A 31 -19.75 13.22 -11.38
C GLN A 31 -18.46 14.00 -11.06
N LEU A 32 -18.43 15.31 -11.35
CA LEU A 32 -17.28 16.16 -11.04
C LEU A 32 -17.08 16.35 -9.53
N ILE A 33 -18.16 16.59 -8.78
CA ILE A 33 -18.10 16.74 -7.31
C ILE A 33 -17.62 15.45 -6.66
N ASP A 34 -18.19 14.32 -7.05
CA ASP A 34 -17.83 13.01 -6.51
C ASP A 34 -16.37 12.68 -6.85
N LEU A 35 -15.93 12.94 -8.08
CA LEU A 35 -14.54 12.76 -8.46
C LEU A 35 -13.59 13.64 -7.64
N GLN A 36 -13.94 14.91 -7.44
CA GLN A 36 -13.13 15.84 -6.64
C GLN A 36 -13.02 15.40 -5.18
N ALA A 37 -14.13 14.97 -4.57
CA ALA A 37 -14.16 14.49 -3.19
C ALA A 37 -13.32 13.22 -3.03
N ASN A 38 -13.48 12.28 -3.95
CA ASN A 38 -12.76 11.01 -3.95
C ASN A 38 -11.25 11.22 -4.16
N VAL A 39 -10.84 12.06 -5.11
CA VAL A 39 -9.43 12.39 -5.35
C VAL A 39 -8.80 13.04 -4.11
N ARG A 40 -9.51 13.95 -3.43
CA ARG A 40 -9.01 14.56 -2.19
C ARG A 40 -8.80 13.50 -1.10
N ALA A 41 -9.80 12.66 -0.85
CA ALA A 41 -9.71 11.60 0.15
C ALA A 41 -8.54 10.63 -0.13
N PHE A 42 -8.34 10.29 -1.41
CA PHE A 42 -7.23 9.47 -1.88
C PHE A 42 -5.86 10.12 -1.59
N VAL A 43 -5.68 11.39 -1.96
CA VAL A 43 -4.41 12.11 -1.74
C VAL A 43 -4.11 12.19 -0.23
N GLU A 44 -5.12 12.45 0.59
CA GLU A 44 -4.98 12.49 2.05
C GLU A 44 -4.57 11.12 2.63
N ALA A 45 -5.19 10.03 2.17
CA ALA A 45 -4.85 8.68 2.58
C ALA A 45 -3.41 8.30 2.17
N MET A 46 -3.01 8.61 0.92
CA MET A 46 -1.64 8.37 0.45
C MET A 46 -0.62 9.20 1.23
N SER A 47 -0.90 10.50 1.45
CA SER A 47 -0.01 11.37 2.22
C SER A 47 0.19 10.84 3.64
N THR A 48 -0.89 10.40 4.29
CA THR A 48 -0.86 9.80 5.63
C THR A 48 -0.06 8.50 5.63
N ALA A 49 -0.27 7.62 4.66
CA ALA A 49 0.46 6.36 4.55
C ALA A 49 1.97 6.58 4.34
N ILE A 50 2.35 7.51 3.46
CA ILE A 50 3.74 7.87 3.21
C ILE A 50 4.39 8.44 4.47
N GLN A 51 3.72 9.38 5.17
CA GLN A 51 4.23 9.93 6.42
C GLN A 51 4.42 8.86 7.50
N GLN A 52 3.49 7.91 7.62
CA GLN A 52 3.62 6.81 8.56
C GLN A 52 4.78 5.87 8.19
N MET A 53 4.95 5.55 6.91
CA MET A 53 6.12 4.78 6.46
C MET A 53 7.43 5.50 6.75
N ASP A 54 7.53 6.78 6.43
CA ASP A 54 8.74 7.58 6.66
C ASP A 54 9.11 7.61 8.16
N ASN A 55 8.12 7.87 9.02
CA ASN A 55 8.30 7.82 10.46
C ASN A 55 8.76 6.43 10.96
N LEU A 56 8.18 5.34 10.42
CA LEU A 56 8.58 3.97 10.77
C LEU A 56 10.03 3.68 10.35
N VAL A 57 10.39 4.05 9.12
CA VAL A 57 11.74 3.85 8.57
C VAL A 57 12.77 4.65 9.36
N VAL A 58 12.48 5.91 9.69
CA VAL A 58 13.38 6.75 10.51
C VAL A 58 13.51 6.19 11.92
N GLN A 59 12.42 5.75 12.55
CA GLN A 59 12.44 5.18 13.90
C GLN A 59 13.26 3.89 13.96
N GLU A 60 13.03 2.96 13.03
CA GLU A 60 13.79 1.70 12.97
C GLU A 60 15.23 1.93 12.51
N GLY A 61 15.48 2.92 11.66
CA GLY A 61 16.84 3.33 11.28
C GLY A 61 17.64 3.84 12.47
N ARG A 62 17.04 4.65 13.35
CA ARG A 62 17.67 5.10 14.60
C ARG A 62 17.91 3.94 15.57
N SER A 63 16.92 3.07 15.76
CA SER A 63 17.05 1.86 16.58
C SER A 63 18.21 0.97 16.10
N ALA A 64 18.29 0.75 14.77
CA ALA A 64 19.36 -0.02 14.16
C ALA A 64 20.74 0.65 14.33
N GLN A 65 20.80 1.98 14.25
CA GLN A 65 22.04 2.73 14.49
C GLN A 65 22.47 2.66 15.95
N GLU A 66 21.56 2.78 16.91
CA GLU A 66 21.84 2.64 18.34
C GLU A 66 22.39 1.25 18.69
N ILE A 67 21.84 0.20 18.08
CA ILE A 67 22.31 -1.17 18.25
C ILE A 67 23.66 -1.38 17.54
N PHE A 68 23.88 -0.79 16.37
CA PHE A 68 25.18 -0.83 15.70
C PHE A 68 26.26 -0.13 16.53
N GLU A 69 25.95 1.05 17.07
CA GLU A 69 26.84 1.77 17.97
C GLU A 69 27.07 0.99 19.26
N SER A 70 26.07 0.27 19.82
CA SER A 70 26.31 -0.60 20.96
C SER A 70 27.20 -1.79 20.62
N LEU A 71 27.02 -2.39 19.44
CA LEU A 71 27.83 -3.54 19.00
C LEU A 71 29.28 -3.19 18.66
N PHE A 72 29.57 -1.96 18.21
CA PHE A 72 30.90 -1.59 17.71
C PHE A 72 31.59 -0.46 18.48
N ASN A 73 30.86 0.44 19.14
CA ASN A 73 31.45 1.47 20.02
C ASN A 73 31.51 1.04 21.49
N LYS A 74 30.63 0.14 21.95
CA LYS A 74 30.65 -0.39 23.34
C LYS A 74 31.31 -1.76 23.48
N SER A 75 31.51 -2.52 22.41
CA SER A 75 32.47 -3.64 22.41
C SER A 75 33.89 -3.05 22.43
N THR A 76 34.28 -2.60 23.62
CA THR A 76 35.64 -2.24 23.99
C THR A 76 36.66 -3.08 23.23
N HIS A 77 37.67 -2.42 22.65
CA HIS A 77 38.88 -3.05 22.07
C HIS A 77 39.43 -4.23 22.88
N ASN A 78 39.14 -4.28 24.19
CA ASN A 78 39.46 -5.41 25.05
C ASN A 78 38.69 -6.71 24.73
N GLU A 79 37.39 -6.72 24.46
CA GLU A 79 36.66 -7.99 24.27
C GLU A 79 37.05 -8.71 22.98
N ALA A 80 37.20 -7.97 21.87
CA ALA A 80 37.67 -8.52 20.60
C ALA A 80 39.14 -9.01 20.70
N ALA A 81 40.00 -8.27 21.41
CA ALA A 81 41.37 -8.70 21.70
C ALA A 81 41.39 -9.96 22.58
N THR A 82 40.54 -10.02 23.60
CA THR A 82 40.44 -11.16 24.54
C THR A 82 39.92 -12.41 23.83
N LEU A 83 38.96 -12.25 22.91
CA LEU A 83 38.46 -13.33 22.06
C LEU A 83 39.53 -13.86 21.10
N ASN A 84 40.33 -12.97 20.50
CA ASN A 84 41.42 -13.36 19.62
C ASN A 84 42.56 -14.08 20.39
N THR A 85 42.92 -13.58 21.57
CA THR A 85 43.88 -14.25 22.47
C THR A 85 43.37 -15.64 22.89
N ARG A 86 42.07 -15.76 23.18
CA ARG A 86 41.46 -17.02 23.59
C ARG A 86 41.37 -18.03 22.44
N ALA A 87 41.05 -17.58 21.23
CA ALA A 87 41.04 -18.42 20.04
C ALA A 87 42.43 -18.97 19.73
N ASN A 88 43.46 -18.13 19.87
CA ASN A 88 44.85 -18.56 19.71
C ASN A 88 45.26 -19.56 20.81
N SER A 89 44.94 -19.31 22.09
CA SER A 89 45.24 -20.27 23.16
C SER A 89 44.58 -21.63 22.96
N ARG A 90 43.33 -21.64 22.46
CA ARG A 90 42.60 -22.88 22.21
C ARG A 90 43.14 -23.61 20.98
N ALA A 91 43.63 -22.88 19.97
CA ALA A 91 44.34 -23.48 18.85
C ALA A 91 45.64 -24.13 19.34
N ASP A 92 46.41 -23.45 20.19
CA ASP A 92 47.65 -23.97 20.78
C ASP A 92 47.41 -25.22 21.63
N ASP A 93 46.34 -25.25 22.44
CA ASP A 93 45.94 -26.43 23.22
C ASP A 93 45.58 -27.62 22.33
N ILE A 94 44.84 -27.38 21.23
CA ILE A 94 44.48 -28.42 20.25
C ILE A 94 45.73 -28.94 19.54
N PHE A 95 46.68 -28.07 19.20
CA PHE A 95 47.96 -28.48 18.61
C PHE A 95 48.82 -29.26 19.61
N ALA A 96 48.84 -28.87 20.88
CA ALA A 96 49.55 -29.59 21.94
C ALA A 96 48.92 -30.97 22.22
N GLU A 97 47.60 -31.06 22.23
CA GLU A 97 46.85 -32.32 22.38
C GLU A 97 47.07 -33.24 21.17
N ALA A 98 47.04 -32.70 19.95
CA ALA A 98 47.37 -33.46 18.74
C ALA A 98 48.84 -33.92 18.72
N ALA A 99 49.78 -33.10 19.20
CA ALA A 99 51.18 -33.47 19.33
C ALA A 99 51.41 -34.56 20.40
N ALA A 100 50.68 -34.50 21.51
CA ALA A 100 50.70 -35.52 22.57
C ALA A 100 50.12 -36.87 22.10
N GLN A 101 49.09 -36.84 21.24
CA GLN A 101 48.54 -38.05 20.60
C GLN A 101 49.47 -38.63 19.53
N ALA A 102 50.27 -37.80 18.85
CA ALA A 102 51.19 -38.24 17.81
C ALA A 102 52.50 -38.85 18.34
N ASN A 103 53.02 -38.39 19.50
CA ASN A 103 54.23 -38.99 20.08
C ASN A 103 54.40 -38.72 21.60
N PRO A 104 53.98 -39.63 22.49
CA PRO A 104 53.98 -39.43 23.95
C PRO A 104 55.38 -39.35 24.60
N ALA A 105 56.47 -39.56 23.83
CA ALA A 105 57.85 -39.54 24.31
C ALA A 105 58.57 -38.19 24.15
N LEU A 106 57.94 -37.18 23.52
CA LEU A 106 58.54 -35.87 23.24
C LEU A 106 58.12 -34.75 24.21
N LEU A 107 57.34 -35.06 25.26
CA LEU A 107 56.93 -34.09 26.27
C LEU A 107 58.13 -33.66 27.14
N PRO A 108 58.49 -32.36 27.17
CA PRO A 108 59.46 -31.85 28.12
C PRO A 108 59.00 -32.11 29.57
N PRO A 109 59.92 -32.41 30.52
CA PRO A 109 59.57 -32.76 31.90
C PRO A 109 58.67 -31.71 32.59
N ALA A 110 58.81 -30.44 32.23
CA ALA A 110 58.04 -29.32 32.78
C ALA A 110 56.52 -29.38 32.47
N ILE A 111 56.11 -30.10 31.42
CA ILE A 111 54.69 -30.23 31.04
C ILE A 111 54.06 -31.43 31.75
N ARG A 112 54.85 -32.46 32.06
CA ARG A 112 54.39 -33.65 32.80
C ARG A 112 53.90 -33.30 34.20
N ASP A 113 54.66 -32.46 34.90
CA ASP A 113 54.29 -31.96 36.24
C ASP A 113 53.14 -30.94 36.19
N ALA A 114 52.95 -30.24 35.07
CA ALA A 114 51.83 -29.32 34.89
C ALA A 114 50.51 -30.07 34.66
N VAL A 115 50.52 -31.18 33.90
CA VAL A 115 49.32 -32.00 33.64
C VAL A 115 48.85 -32.75 34.90
N GLU A 116 49.77 -33.20 35.76
CA GLU A 116 49.39 -33.81 37.05
C GLU A 116 48.84 -32.78 38.05
N LYS A 117 49.32 -31.53 38.02
CA LYS A 117 48.76 -30.44 38.85
C LYS A 117 47.43 -29.88 38.33
N ASP A 118 47.20 -29.87 37.03
CA ASP A 118 45.94 -29.37 36.44
C ASP A 118 44.77 -30.34 36.63
N ALA A 119 45.05 -31.62 36.90
CA ALA A 119 44.01 -32.59 37.26
C ALA A 119 43.40 -32.32 38.65
N GLU A 120 44.16 -31.74 39.59
CA GLU A 120 43.68 -31.33 40.91
C GLU A 120 43.03 -29.93 40.91
N ALA A 121 43.24 -29.12 39.86
CA ALA A 121 42.69 -27.77 39.73
C ALA A 121 41.44 -27.68 38.83
N LYS A 122 40.80 -28.80 38.44
CA LYS A 122 39.50 -28.82 37.73
C LYS A 122 38.31 -28.46 38.61
N GLY A 123 38.47 -27.43 39.43
CA GLY A 123 37.41 -26.65 40.06
C GLY A 123 37.45 -25.20 39.58
N ILE A 124 37.77 -24.96 38.31
CA ILE A 124 37.78 -23.62 37.72
C ILE A 124 36.49 -23.43 36.93
N ASP A 125 35.67 -22.52 37.46
CA ASP A 125 34.40 -22.03 36.97
C ASP A 125 34.35 -21.86 35.44
N ASN A 126 33.58 -22.72 34.77
CA ASN A 126 33.13 -22.56 33.38
C ASN A 126 32.09 -21.42 33.20
N ASN A 127 31.88 -20.58 34.21
CA ASN A 127 30.76 -19.64 34.26
C ASN A 127 31.00 -18.27 33.61
N SER A 128 32.18 -18.01 33.02
CA SER A 128 32.53 -16.66 32.54
C SER A 128 32.82 -16.57 31.04
N SER A 129 32.61 -17.63 30.25
CA SER A 129 32.92 -17.66 28.81
C SER A 129 31.72 -17.67 27.85
N SER A 130 30.49 -17.82 28.35
CA SER A 130 29.30 -17.83 27.47
C SER A 130 28.78 -16.41 27.17
N ASN A 131 29.00 -15.45 28.07
CA ASN A 131 28.33 -14.16 28.00
C ASN A 131 28.60 -13.35 26.73
N ALA A 132 29.83 -13.28 26.22
CA ALA A 132 30.14 -12.37 25.09
C ALA A 132 29.50 -12.82 23.76
N TYR A 133 29.61 -14.11 23.42
CA TYR A 133 28.94 -14.64 22.22
C TYR A 133 27.43 -14.67 22.39
N ASP A 134 26.92 -14.99 23.57
CA ASP A 134 25.50 -14.96 23.88
C ASP A 134 24.94 -13.52 23.80
N HIS A 135 25.73 -12.51 24.19
CA HIS A 135 25.37 -11.09 24.06
C HIS A 135 25.32 -10.63 22.61
N ILE A 136 26.35 -10.93 21.81
CA ILE A 136 26.38 -10.59 20.37
C ILE A 136 25.22 -11.30 19.65
N TRP A 137 24.99 -12.58 19.94
CA TRP A 137 23.90 -13.34 19.33
C TRP A 137 22.52 -12.83 19.77
N SER A 138 22.36 -12.45 21.04
CA SER A 138 21.17 -11.78 21.56
C SER A 138 20.89 -10.49 20.79
N ASP A 139 21.89 -9.66 20.55
CA ASP A 139 21.71 -8.37 19.90
C ASP A 139 21.47 -8.49 18.38
N ILE A 140 22.10 -9.48 17.72
CA ILE A 140 21.75 -9.87 16.34
C ILE A 140 20.30 -10.37 16.26
N SER A 141 19.87 -11.19 17.22
CA SER A 141 18.51 -11.72 17.27
C SER A 141 17.47 -10.60 17.45
N LYS A 142 17.76 -9.61 18.30
CA LYS A 142 16.94 -8.40 18.44
C LYS A 142 16.85 -7.62 17.13
N ARG A 143 17.94 -7.52 16.36
CA ARG A 143 17.94 -6.85 15.05
C ARG A 143 17.06 -7.58 14.04
N MET A 144 17.14 -8.92 14.01
CA MET A 144 16.29 -9.72 13.14
C MET A 144 14.81 -9.55 13.50
N GLU A 145 14.49 -9.55 14.79
CA GLU A 145 13.13 -9.30 15.27
C GLU A 145 12.63 -7.89 14.93
N SER A 146 13.49 -6.85 15.04
CA SER A 146 13.18 -5.47 14.63
C SER A 146 12.83 -5.39 13.15
N VAL A 147 13.61 -6.06 12.28
CA VAL A 147 13.36 -6.11 10.84
C VAL A 147 12.03 -6.81 10.53
N CYS A 148 11.74 -7.94 11.18
CA CYS A 148 10.45 -8.62 11.03
C CYS A 148 9.27 -7.74 11.47
N ARG A 149 9.41 -7.01 12.58
CA ARG A 149 8.39 -6.06 13.05
C ARG A 149 8.23 -4.88 12.09
N LEU A 150 9.31 -4.36 11.52
CA LEU A 150 9.24 -3.31 10.51
C LEU A 150 8.50 -3.80 9.26
N GLU A 151 8.81 -5.00 8.78
CA GLU A 151 8.11 -5.61 7.64
C GLU A 151 6.61 -5.73 7.91
N GLU A 152 6.25 -6.23 9.09
CA GLU A 152 4.85 -6.40 9.50
C GLU A 152 4.10 -5.07 9.65
N ARG A 153 4.80 -3.99 10.07
CA ARG A 153 4.24 -2.64 10.17
C ARG A 153 4.19 -1.88 8.84
N LEU A 154 5.08 -2.18 7.89
CA LEU A 154 5.07 -1.60 6.54
C LEU A 154 4.01 -2.27 5.65
N ARG A 155 3.76 -3.56 5.84
CA ARG A 155 2.80 -4.36 5.07
C ARG A 155 1.42 -3.70 4.89
N PRO A 156 0.71 -3.25 5.96
CA PRO A 156 -0.58 -2.57 5.78
C PRO A 156 -0.48 -1.27 4.95
N GLN A 157 0.65 -0.58 5.00
CA GLN A 157 0.79 0.72 4.35
C GLN A 157 1.08 0.52 2.86
N VAL A 158 1.83 -0.54 2.52
CA VAL A 158 2.00 -1.01 1.14
C VAL A 158 0.65 -1.48 0.58
N TYR A 159 -0.14 -2.23 1.35
CA TYR A 159 -1.49 -2.62 0.90
C TYR A 159 -2.40 -1.42 0.66
N THR A 160 -2.32 -0.41 1.52
CA THR A 160 -3.07 0.85 1.32
C THR A 160 -2.67 1.51 0.00
N MET A 161 -1.37 1.56 -0.32
CA MET A 161 -0.91 2.10 -1.62
C MET A 161 -1.31 1.22 -2.82
N ILE A 162 -1.31 -0.11 -2.69
CA ILE A 162 -1.77 -0.99 -3.78
C ILE A 162 -3.27 -0.80 -4.02
N GLN A 163 -4.08 -0.72 -2.96
CA GLN A 163 -5.51 -0.43 -3.09
C GLN A 163 -5.76 0.95 -3.70
N SER A 164 -4.88 1.90 -3.40
CA SER A 164 -4.95 3.24 -3.95
C SER A 164 -4.64 3.25 -5.47
N LEU A 165 -3.77 2.37 -5.99
CA LEU A 165 -3.59 2.23 -7.44
C LEU A 165 -4.88 1.78 -8.15
N ASN A 166 -5.64 0.85 -7.57
CA ASN A 166 -6.95 0.45 -8.12
C ASN A 166 -7.95 1.62 -8.14
N PHE A 167 -7.80 2.59 -7.23
CA PHE A 167 -8.64 3.78 -7.20
C PHE A 167 -8.36 4.70 -8.40
N GLU A 168 -7.11 4.83 -8.84
CA GLU A 168 -6.74 5.62 -10.03
C GLU A 168 -7.41 5.08 -11.30
N ASP A 169 -7.41 3.75 -11.48
CA ASP A 169 -8.07 3.10 -12.61
C ASP A 169 -9.58 3.36 -12.62
N ILE A 170 -10.23 3.27 -11.45
CA ILE A 170 -11.65 3.57 -11.29
C ILE A 170 -11.93 5.03 -11.65
N GLN A 171 -11.15 5.98 -11.14
CA GLN A 171 -11.37 7.40 -11.47
C GLN A 171 -11.13 7.71 -12.94
N THR A 172 -10.10 7.10 -13.55
CA THR A 172 -9.83 7.24 -14.99
C THR A 172 -11.02 6.76 -15.80
N GLN A 173 -11.57 5.60 -15.47
CA GLN A 173 -12.77 5.06 -16.12
C GLN A 173 -13.98 6.01 -15.96
N ARG A 174 -14.19 6.60 -14.78
CA ARG A 174 -15.28 7.57 -14.55
C ARG A 174 -15.13 8.82 -15.41
N ILE A 175 -13.91 9.35 -15.53
CA ILE A 175 -13.60 10.51 -16.40
C ILE A 175 -13.90 10.15 -17.86
N GLU A 176 -13.47 8.98 -18.31
CA GLU A 176 -13.72 8.52 -19.69
C GLU A 176 -15.21 8.42 -20.00
N HIS A 177 -16.02 7.89 -19.07
CA HIS A 177 -17.47 7.83 -19.24
C HIS A 177 -18.11 9.22 -19.32
N ALA A 178 -17.72 10.14 -18.43
CA ALA A 178 -18.22 11.51 -18.43
C ALA A 178 -17.86 12.27 -19.72
N LEU A 179 -16.59 12.17 -20.16
CA LEU A 179 -16.13 12.75 -21.42
C LEU A 179 -16.81 12.12 -22.64
N GLY A 180 -17.01 10.80 -22.62
CA GLY A 180 -17.71 10.07 -23.67
C GLY A 180 -19.15 10.54 -23.84
N ALA A 181 -19.88 10.70 -22.72
CA ALA A 181 -21.25 11.22 -22.72
C ALA A 181 -21.29 12.68 -23.23
N GLN A 182 -20.38 13.54 -22.72
CA GLN A 182 -20.29 14.94 -23.13
C GLN A 182 -19.99 15.08 -24.63
N LYS A 183 -19.08 14.26 -25.16
CA LYS A 183 -18.75 14.25 -26.59
C LYS A 183 -19.97 13.89 -27.44
N LYS A 184 -20.72 12.85 -27.06
CA LYS A 184 -21.95 12.44 -27.77
C LYS A 184 -23.04 13.53 -27.72
N ILE A 185 -23.17 14.22 -26.59
CA ILE A 185 -24.06 15.39 -26.47
C ILE A 185 -23.65 16.48 -27.46
N ASN A 186 -22.38 16.88 -27.43
CA ASN A 186 -21.87 17.93 -28.32
C ASN A 186 -22.05 17.58 -29.79
N GLU A 187 -21.76 16.33 -30.18
CA GLU A 187 -21.99 15.85 -31.55
C GLU A 187 -23.47 15.91 -31.96
N GLY A 188 -24.38 15.55 -31.06
CA GLY A 188 -25.82 15.64 -31.29
C GLY A 188 -26.32 17.08 -31.40
N LEU A 189 -25.91 17.95 -30.46
CA LEU A 189 -26.27 19.37 -30.48
C LEU A 189 -25.76 20.07 -31.73
N MET A 190 -24.53 19.77 -32.17
CA MET A 190 -23.98 20.32 -33.41
C MET A 190 -24.77 19.88 -34.64
N LYS A 191 -25.30 18.65 -34.67
CA LYS A 191 -26.19 18.20 -35.75
C LYS A 191 -27.49 19.00 -35.79
N PHE A 192 -28.13 19.22 -34.63
CA PHE A 192 -29.35 20.02 -34.55
C PHE A 192 -29.12 21.50 -34.87
N LEU A 193 -28.00 22.07 -34.43
CA LEU A 193 -27.57 23.42 -34.78
C LEU A 193 -27.36 23.58 -36.30
N ASN A 194 -26.64 22.65 -36.92
CA ASN A 194 -26.38 22.67 -38.38
C ASN A 194 -27.65 22.50 -39.21
N LYS A 195 -28.62 21.70 -38.73
CA LYS A 195 -29.92 21.50 -39.40
C LYS A 195 -30.84 22.72 -39.26
N GLY A 196 -30.59 23.55 -38.24
CA GLY A 196 -31.48 24.60 -37.79
C GLY A 196 -32.57 24.02 -36.91
N ILE A 197 -32.70 24.54 -35.68
CA ILE A 197 -33.66 24.08 -34.68
C ILE A 197 -35.10 24.04 -35.23
N GLN A 198 -35.44 24.99 -36.12
CA GLN A 198 -36.76 25.09 -36.77
C GLN A 198 -37.08 23.93 -37.74
N ASN A 199 -36.07 23.18 -38.18
CA ASN A 199 -36.20 22.03 -39.08
C ASN A 199 -36.01 20.69 -38.35
N CYS A 200 -35.90 20.71 -37.02
CA CYS A 200 -35.75 19.50 -36.22
C CYS A 200 -37.13 18.95 -35.85
N ASP A 201 -37.34 17.67 -36.12
CA ASP A 201 -38.55 16.98 -35.69
C ASP A 201 -38.42 16.57 -34.22
N LEU A 202 -39.51 16.66 -33.46
CA LEU A 202 -39.55 16.24 -32.06
C LEU A 202 -39.20 14.76 -31.92
N GLN A 203 -39.62 13.94 -32.87
CA GLN A 203 -39.34 12.50 -32.87
C GLN A 203 -37.86 12.20 -33.06
N GLU A 204 -37.15 12.95 -33.90
CA GLU A 204 -35.71 12.82 -34.12
C GLU A 204 -34.92 13.19 -32.85
N VAL A 205 -35.33 14.24 -32.15
CA VAL A 205 -34.72 14.65 -30.88
C VAL A 205 -34.99 13.60 -29.79
N LEU A 206 -36.20 13.02 -29.74
CA LEU A 206 -36.55 11.94 -28.81
C LEU A 206 -35.71 10.68 -29.04
N GLU A 207 -35.54 10.26 -30.29
CA GLU A 207 -34.73 9.10 -30.64
C GLU A 207 -33.26 9.31 -30.25
N PHE A 208 -32.72 10.50 -30.55
CA PHE A 208 -31.37 10.88 -30.14
C PHE A 208 -31.22 10.85 -28.62
N ALA A 209 -32.12 11.52 -27.89
CA ALA A 209 -32.08 11.62 -26.43
C ALA A 209 -32.17 10.24 -25.76
N THR A 210 -33.07 9.38 -26.25
CA THR A 210 -33.26 8.02 -25.74
C THR A 210 -32.02 7.16 -25.98
N LYS A 211 -31.44 7.24 -27.19
CA LYS A 211 -30.21 6.52 -27.51
C LYS A 211 -29.04 6.99 -26.65
N LEU A 212 -28.88 8.30 -26.50
CA LEU A 212 -27.82 8.89 -25.68
C LEU A 212 -27.90 8.44 -24.22
N ILE A 213 -29.08 8.46 -23.62
CA ILE A 213 -29.30 7.98 -22.24
C ILE A 213 -28.98 6.50 -22.12
N LYS A 214 -29.49 5.68 -23.04
CA LYS A 214 -29.26 4.24 -23.01
C LYS A 214 -27.78 3.91 -23.12
N ASP A 215 -27.07 4.57 -24.03
CA ASP A 215 -25.64 4.43 -24.22
C ASP A 215 -24.86 4.87 -22.97
N THR A 216 -25.23 6.01 -22.38
CA THR A 216 -24.55 6.56 -21.19
C THR A 216 -24.76 5.65 -19.96
N ARG A 217 -25.97 5.13 -19.79
CA ARG A 217 -26.27 4.16 -18.73
C ARG A 217 -25.48 2.86 -18.90
N ALA A 218 -25.35 2.40 -20.14
CA ALA A 218 -24.65 1.17 -20.48
C ALA A 218 -23.13 1.29 -20.31
N SER A 219 -22.55 2.49 -20.47
CA SER A 219 -21.13 2.70 -20.20
C SER A 219 -20.79 2.56 -18.72
N TYR A 220 -21.70 2.91 -17.79
CA TYR A 220 -21.40 2.76 -16.36
C TYR A 220 -21.21 1.31 -15.95
N THR A 221 -20.06 1.04 -15.35
CA THR A 221 -19.67 -0.28 -14.85
C THR A 221 -20.02 -0.43 -13.36
N MET A 222 -20.05 0.67 -12.60
CA MET A 222 -20.31 0.63 -11.16
C MET A 222 -21.80 0.76 -10.82
N SER A 223 -22.22 0.06 -9.76
CA SER A 223 -23.61 0.10 -9.29
C SER A 223 -24.01 1.48 -8.77
N GLU A 224 -23.10 2.18 -8.09
CA GLU A 224 -23.35 3.53 -7.53
C GLU A 224 -23.61 4.56 -8.64
N GLU A 225 -22.79 4.54 -9.70
CA GLU A 225 -22.97 5.41 -10.86
C GLU A 225 -24.33 5.19 -11.54
N ARG A 226 -24.74 3.92 -11.66
CA ARG A 226 -26.05 3.56 -12.20
C ARG A 226 -27.20 4.04 -11.33
N GLN A 227 -27.05 4.00 -10.01
CA GLN A 227 -28.06 4.51 -9.09
C GLN A 227 -28.22 6.02 -9.23
N VAL A 228 -27.12 6.77 -9.24
CA VAL A 228 -27.14 8.23 -9.45
C VAL A 228 -27.74 8.57 -10.81
N PHE A 229 -27.33 7.86 -11.87
CA PHE A 229 -27.90 8.03 -13.19
C PHE A 229 -29.42 7.80 -13.18
N ASP A 230 -29.85 6.74 -12.50
CA ASP A 230 -31.27 6.41 -12.42
C ASP A 230 -32.06 7.42 -11.58
N GLN A 231 -31.44 8.08 -10.59
CA GLN A 231 -32.03 9.20 -9.86
C GLN A 231 -32.21 10.42 -10.76
N VAL A 232 -31.17 10.78 -11.52
CA VAL A 232 -31.22 11.96 -12.40
C VAL A 232 -32.22 11.76 -13.54
N PHE A 233 -32.26 10.59 -14.17
CA PHE A 233 -33.08 10.38 -15.37
C PHE A 233 -34.39 9.63 -15.16
N TYR A 234 -34.62 9.01 -14.00
CA TYR A 234 -35.80 8.17 -13.78
C TYR A 234 -36.49 8.34 -12.42
N GLU A 235 -36.00 9.17 -11.49
CA GLU A 235 -36.74 9.48 -10.26
C GLU A 235 -37.71 10.64 -10.46
N GLY A 236 -38.98 10.27 -10.67
CA GLY A 236 -40.10 11.22 -10.79
C GLY A 236 -41.43 10.75 -10.19
N LYS A 237 -41.50 9.60 -9.51
CA LYS A 237 -42.68 9.21 -8.70
C LYS A 237 -42.26 8.44 -7.44
N LYS A 238 -41.77 9.15 -6.43
CA LYS A 238 -42.09 8.73 -5.05
C LYS A 238 -43.61 8.76 -4.98
N GLU A 239 -44.19 7.59 -4.72
CA GLU A 239 -45.61 7.41 -4.51
C GLU A 239 -46.16 8.55 -3.65
N LYS A 240 -47.17 9.26 -4.17
CA LYS A 240 -48.17 9.84 -3.28
C LYS A 240 -48.79 8.66 -2.56
N VAL A 241 -48.19 8.26 -1.44
CA VAL A 241 -48.81 7.40 -0.45
C VAL A 241 -50.06 8.16 -0.03
N LYS A 242 -51.21 7.67 -0.50
CA LYS A 242 -52.50 8.05 0.06
C LYS A 242 -52.49 7.63 1.52
N GLY A 243 -52.37 8.61 2.42
CA GLY A 243 -52.72 8.53 3.82
C GLY A 243 -53.65 9.70 4.10
#